data_AF-A0A6P2CAM8-F1
#
_entry.id   AF-A0A6P2CAM8-F1
#
_cell.length_a   1.000
_cell.length_b   1.000
_cell.length_c   1.000
_cell.angle_alpha   90.00
_cell.angle_beta   90.00
_cell.angle_gamma   90.00
#
_symmetry.space_group_name_H-M   'P 1'
#
loop_
_entity.id
_entity.type
_entity.pdbx_description
1 polymer ?
#
loop_
_entity_poly.entity_id
_entity_poly.type
_entity_poly.pdbx_seq_one_letter_code
_entity_poly.pdbx_strand_id
1 'polypeptide(L)'
;MTAAFPCVLPASLARYLGESGRDDYGNDVEAWAPWSPIRVFGWEPAKSTEPVLVGHERIVIAVKLYARKEDRIGEHDRLILEGRVYDVVGEPEDPNNNPWFQPGLVTVNLRRVEG
;
A
#
# COMPACT_ATOMS: atom_id res chain seq x y z
N MET A 1 11.33 -20.56 17.23
CA MET A 1 12.07 -20.27 15.98
C MET A 1 11.12 -19.51 15.09
N THR A 2 11.36 -18.23 14.85
CA THR A 2 10.51 -17.41 13.98
C THR A 2 10.80 -17.81 12.54
N ALA A 3 9.83 -18.41 11.85
CA ALA A 3 9.97 -18.68 10.42
C ALA A 3 10.02 -17.32 9.70
N ALA A 4 11.17 -16.98 9.13
CA ALA A 4 11.30 -15.76 8.33
C ALA A 4 10.71 -16.03 6.94
N PHE A 5 9.63 -15.31 6.61
CA PHE A 5 9.08 -15.37 5.25
C PHE A 5 9.99 -14.60 4.29
N PRO A 6 10.57 -15.25 3.27
CA PRO A 6 11.49 -14.59 2.36
C PRO A 6 10.73 -13.58 1.49
N CYS A 7 11.10 -12.30 1.62
CA CYS A 7 10.58 -11.24 0.76
C CYS A 7 11.49 -11.09 -0.46
N VAL A 8 11.02 -11.58 -1.61
CA VAL A 8 11.82 -11.67 -2.84
C VAL A 8 11.19 -10.94 -4.02
N LEU A 9 9.88 -10.67 -3.97
CA LEU A 9 9.18 -10.04 -5.06
C LEU A 9 9.48 -8.54 -5.06
N PRO A 10 9.90 -7.96 -6.21
CA PRO A 10 10.25 -6.55 -6.28
C PRO A 10 9.01 -5.67 -6.22
N ALA A 11 9.12 -4.56 -5.50
CA ALA A 11 8.17 -3.46 -5.51
C ALA A 11 8.93 -2.14 -5.32
N SER A 12 8.27 -1.01 -5.57
CA SER A 12 8.81 0.31 -5.22
C SER A 12 7.88 1.03 -4.27
N LEU A 13 8.45 1.75 -3.29
CA LEU A 13 7.74 2.52 -2.28
C LEU A 13 8.05 4.01 -2.45
N ALA A 14 7.02 4.84 -2.47
CA ALA A 14 7.12 6.29 -2.35
C ALA A 14 6.46 6.72 -1.05
N ARG A 15 7.23 7.39 -0.19
CA ARG A 15 6.77 7.85 1.13
C ARG A 15 5.89 9.08 0.99
N TYR A 16 4.75 9.13 1.65
CA TYR A 16 3.97 10.35 1.73
C TYR A 16 4.76 11.43 2.48
N LEU A 17 4.79 12.64 1.91
CA LEU A 17 5.49 13.80 2.47
C LEU A 17 4.52 14.87 3.00
N GLY A 18 3.21 14.66 2.86
CA GLY A 18 2.21 15.67 3.15
C GLY A 18 1.86 16.53 1.94
N GLU A 19 1.24 17.67 2.21
CA GLU A 19 0.92 18.69 1.22
C GLU A 19 2.19 19.44 0.81
N SER A 20 2.40 19.58 -0.50
CA SER A 20 3.53 20.30 -1.09
C SER A 20 3.19 21.72 -1.55
N GLY A 21 1.92 22.09 -1.54
CA GLY A 21 1.44 23.39 -1.98
C GLY A 21 -0.03 23.33 -2.38
N ARG A 22 -0.44 24.32 -3.18
CA ARG A 22 -1.79 24.38 -3.77
C ARG A 22 -1.71 24.48 -5.29
N ASP A 23 -2.71 23.91 -5.96
CA ASP A 23 -2.90 24.08 -7.39
C ASP A 23 -3.49 25.45 -7.74
N ASP A 24 -3.64 25.75 -9.04
CA ASP A 24 -4.19 27.02 -9.54
C ASP A 24 -5.65 27.26 -9.10
N TYR A 25 -6.32 26.23 -8.59
CA TYR A 25 -7.69 26.27 -8.09
C TYR A 25 -7.77 26.34 -6.56
N GLY A 26 -6.62 26.38 -5.87
CA GLY A 26 -6.52 26.46 -4.42
C GLY A 26 -6.70 25.14 -3.69
N ASN A 27 -6.69 24.00 -4.38
CA ASN A 27 -6.71 22.67 -3.77
C ASN A 27 -5.30 22.28 -3.31
N ASP A 28 -5.19 21.59 -2.19
CA ASP A 28 -3.90 21.13 -1.68
C ASP A 28 -3.35 20.00 -2.57
N VAL A 29 -2.04 20.07 -2.87
CA VAL A 29 -1.33 19.12 -3.71
C VAL A 29 -0.48 18.21 -2.85
N GLU A 30 -0.87 16.94 -2.78
CA GLU A 30 -0.13 15.89 -2.11
C GLU A 30 1.24 15.64 -2.76
N ALA A 31 2.25 15.34 -1.94
CA ALA A 31 3.57 14.95 -2.41
C ALA A 31 4.09 13.66 -1.78
N TRP A 32 4.97 13.01 -2.54
CA TRP A 32 5.65 11.81 -2.13
C TRP A 32 7.15 11.91 -2.40
N ALA A 33 7.94 11.20 -1.60
CA ALA A 33 9.36 11.03 -1.80
C ALA A 33 9.63 10.24 -3.10
N PRO A 34 10.86 10.35 -3.66
CA PRO A 34 11.27 9.52 -4.78
C PRO A 34 11.07 8.02 -4.50
N TRP A 35 10.74 7.27 -5.54
CA TRP A 35 10.56 5.82 -5.47
C TRP A 35 11.83 5.13 -4.96
N SER A 36 11.66 4.30 -3.92
CA SER A 36 12.71 3.48 -3.33
C SER A 36 12.40 2.00 -3.55
N PRO A 37 13.38 1.17 -3.97
CA PRO A 37 13.15 -0.25 -4.20
C PRO A 37 12.99 -0.98 -2.87
N ILE A 38 11.96 -1.84 -2.77
CA ILE A 38 11.73 -2.75 -1.66
C ILE A 38 11.49 -4.18 -2.16
N ARG A 39 11.42 -5.14 -1.23
CA ARG A 39 11.00 -6.51 -1.54
C ARG A 39 9.87 -6.92 -0.62
N VAL A 40 8.87 -7.59 -1.19
CA VAL A 40 7.65 -8.03 -0.50
C VAL A 40 7.54 -9.55 -0.57
N PHE A 41 6.70 -10.12 0.29
CA PHE A 41 6.44 -11.56 0.31
C PHE A 41 5.51 -11.97 -0.84
N GLY A 42 4.47 -11.18 -1.07
CA GLY A 42 3.45 -11.44 -2.08
C GLY A 42 2.21 -10.60 -1.85
N TRP A 43 1.23 -10.73 -2.74
CA TRP A 43 -0.06 -10.06 -2.63
C TRP A 43 -1.18 -10.95 -3.15
N GLU A 44 -2.39 -10.72 -2.65
CA GLU A 44 -3.59 -11.34 -3.20
C GLU A 44 -3.93 -10.74 -4.58
N PRO A 45 -4.60 -11.52 -5.47
CA PRO A 45 -5.15 -10.96 -6.70
C PRO A 45 -6.06 -9.76 -6.43
N ALA A 46 -5.99 -8.78 -7.32
CA ALA A 46 -6.92 -7.65 -7.36
C ALA A 46 -8.37 -8.12 -7.29
N LYS A 47 -9.12 -7.63 -6.29
CA LYS A 47 -10.56 -7.83 -6.19
C LYS A 47 -11.26 -6.54 -6.60
N SER A 48 -12.20 -6.66 -7.55
CA SER A 48 -13.14 -5.60 -7.86
C SER A 48 -14.33 -5.73 -6.93
N THR A 49 -14.60 -4.72 -6.12
CA THR A 49 -15.89 -4.58 -5.46
C THR A 49 -16.75 -3.65 -6.30
N GLU A 50 -17.83 -4.17 -6.88
CA GLU A 50 -18.87 -3.33 -7.47
C GLU A 50 -19.51 -2.48 -6.37
N PRO A 51 -19.61 -1.15 -6.52
CA PRO A 51 -20.24 -0.30 -5.54
C PRO A 51 -21.74 -0.58 -5.46
N VAL A 52 -22.29 -0.59 -4.24
CA VAL A 52 -23.72 -0.88 -3.95
C VAL A 52 -24.64 0.31 -4.28
N LEU A 53 -24.14 1.37 -4.93
CA LEU A 53 -24.89 2.62 -5.17
C LEU A 53 -24.93 3.01 -6.65
N VAL A 54 -26.15 3.15 -7.17
CA VAL A 54 -26.43 3.71 -8.49
C VAL A 54 -25.98 5.17 -8.54
N GLY A 55 -24.99 5.49 -9.38
CA GLY A 55 -24.57 6.88 -9.67
C GLY A 55 -23.06 7.15 -9.53
N HIS A 56 -22.27 6.23 -8.98
CA HIS A 56 -20.81 6.31 -8.95
C HIS A 56 -20.20 4.96 -9.30
N GLU A 57 -19.90 4.72 -10.57
CA GLU A 57 -19.03 3.61 -10.98
C GLU A 57 -17.59 3.94 -10.55
N ARG A 58 -17.21 3.54 -9.34
CA ARG A 58 -15.79 3.48 -8.98
C ARG A 58 -15.41 2.03 -8.74
N ILE A 59 -14.67 1.45 -9.68
CA ILE A 59 -14.06 0.14 -9.48
C ILE A 59 -12.90 0.35 -8.50
N VAL A 60 -13.13 0.07 -7.22
CA VAL A 60 -12.05 0.05 -6.23
C VAL A 60 -11.34 -1.29 -6.39
N ILE A 61 -10.24 -1.30 -7.15
CA ILE A 61 -9.35 -2.46 -7.17
C ILE A 61 -8.60 -2.47 -5.84
N ALA A 62 -9.00 -3.39 -4.96
CA ALA A 62 -8.34 -3.64 -3.69
C ALA A 62 -7.31 -4.77 -3.85
N VAL A 63 -6.08 -4.53 -3.39
CA VAL A 63 -5.00 -5.52 -3.33
C VAL A 63 -4.52 -5.62 -1.89
N LYS A 64 -4.40 -6.84 -1.36
CA LYS A 64 -3.78 -7.09 -0.05
C LYS A 64 -2.33 -7.51 -0.26
N LEU A 65 -1.40 -6.69 0.19
CA LEU A 65 0.03 -6.91 0.09
C LEU A 65 0.60 -7.38 1.43
N TYR A 66 1.54 -8.31 1.41
CA TYR A 66 2.31 -8.74 2.58
C TYR A 66 3.75 -8.21 2.47
N ALA A 67 4.10 -7.28 3.34
CA ALA A 67 5.39 -6.60 3.35
C ALA A 67 6.12 -6.83 4.67
N ARG A 68 7.44 -6.58 4.71
CA ARG A 68 8.20 -6.67 5.96
C ARG A 68 7.78 -5.56 6.90
N LYS A 69 7.66 -5.85 8.18
CA LYS A 69 7.41 -4.83 9.20
C LYS A 69 8.48 -3.72 9.17
N GLU A 70 9.72 -4.09 8.88
CA GLU A 70 10.86 -3.18 8.83
C GLU A 70 10.79 -2.18 7.67
N ASP A 71 10.00 -2.46 6.63
CA ASP A 71 9.76 -1.51 5.55
C ASP A 71 8.88 -0.33 6.02
N ARG A 72 8.22 -0.43 7.19
CA ARG A 72 7.48 0.65 7.86
C ARG A 72 6.51 1.40 6.95
N ILE A 73 5.90 0.74 5.97
CA ILE A 73 4.93 1.36 5.05
C ILE A 73 3.85 2.06 5.87
N GLY A 74 3.51 3.30 5.55
CA GLY A 74 2.50 4.08 6.27
C GLY A 74 1.22 4.27 5.45
N GLU A 75 0.18 4.80 6.10
CA GLU A 75 -0.97 5.32 5.37
C GLU A 75 -0.56 6.40 4.36
N HIS A 76 -1.29 6.52 3.25
CA HIS A 76 -1.01 7.45 2.14
C HIS A 76 0.29 7.22 1.36
N ASP A 77 1.19 6.33 1.82
CA ASP A 77 2.31 5.88 1.00
C ASP A 77 1.79 5.30 -0.33
N ARG A 78 2.66 5.28 -1.34
CA ARG A 78 2.35 4.66 -2.63
C ARG A 78 3.28 3.51 -2.92
N LEU A 79 2.74 2.50 -3.61
CA LEU A 79 3.51 1.38 -4.09
C LEU A 79 3.37 1.18 -5.60
N ILE A 80 4.47 0.76 -6.22
CA ILE A 80 4.46 0.20 -7.57
C ILE A 80 4.56 -1.32 -7.44
N LEU A 81 3.51 -2.00 -7.92
CA LEU A 81 3.47 -3.45 -8.10
C LEU A 81 3.30 -3.75 -9.59
N GLU A 82 4.20 -4.52 -10.18
CA GLU A 82 4.14 -4.90 -11.60
C GLU A 82 3.90 -3.70 -12.55
N GLY A 83 4.53 -2.56 -12.27
CA GLY A 83 4.42 -1.33 -13.06
C GLY A 83 3.14 -0.51 -12.85
N ARG A 84 2.26 -0.91 -11.93
CA ARG A 84 1.02 -0.17 -11.59
C ARG A 84 1.16 0.52 -10.24
N VAL A 85 0.66 1.75 -10.15
CA VAL A 85 0.66 2.56 -8.91
C VAL A 85 -0.58 2.27 -8.08
N TYR A 86 -0.36 2.10 -6.78
CA TYR A 86 -1.39 1.91 -5.77
C TYR A 86 -1.17 2.87 -4.61
N ASP A 87 -2.25 3.39 -4.04
CA ASP A 87 -2.25 4.09 -2.75
C ASP A 87 -2.41 3.07 -1.63
N VAL A 88 -1.69 3.26 -0.52
CA VAL A 88 -1.96 2.58 0.74
C VAL A 88 -3.22 3.18 1.37
N VAL A 89 -4.16 2.30 1.73
CA VAL A 89 -5.44 2.68 2.34
C VAL A 89 -5.46 2.20 3.78
N GLY A 90 -5.45 3.16 4.70
CA GLY A 90 -5.42 2.92 6.13
C GLY A 90 -4.08 2.40 6.64
N GLU A 91 -3.99 2.24 7.95
CA GLU A 91 -2.82 1.71 8.63
C GLU A 91 -2.59 0.22 8.30
N PRO A 92 -1.34 -0.22 8.05
CA PRO A 92 -1.04 -1.63 7.91
C PRO A 92 -1.42 -2.46 9.13
N GLU A 93 -1.95 -3.65 8.88
CA GLU A 93 -2.33 -4.59 9.93
C GLU A 93 -1.09 -5.37 10.41
N ASP A 94 -0.70 -5.16 11.67
CA ASP A 94 0.50 -5.78 12.28
C ASP A 94 0.12 -6.93 13.26
N PRO A 95 0.30 -8.20 12.88
CA PRO A 95 0.04 -9.34 13.74
C PRO A 95 1.19 -9.70 14.70
N ASN A 96 2.30 -8.95 14.72
CA ASN A 96 3.52 -9.29 15.47
C ASN A 96 3.46 -8.87 16.95
N ASN A 97 2.28 -8.95 17.56
CA ASN A 97 2.00 -8.40 18.90
C ASN A 97 2.01 -9.44 20.04
N ASN A 98 2.42 -10.69 19.78
CA ASN A 98 2.43 -11.74 20.79
C ASN A 98 3.61 -12.72 20.60
N PRO A 99 4.04 -13.47 21.64
CA PRO A 99 5.19 -14.39 21.56
C PRO A 99 5.05 -15.59 20.62
N TRP A 100 3.83 -15.99 20.25
CA TRP A 100 3.57 -17.24 19.54
C TRP A 100 3.42 -17.08 18.03
N PHE A 101 3.02 -15.89 17.57
CA PHE A 101 2.86 -15.56 16.17
C PHE A 101 3.48 -14.20 15.86
N GLN A 102 4.64 -14.24 15.21
CA GLN A 102 5.40 -13.05 14.79
C GLN A 102 6.00 -13.32 13.41
N PRO A 103 5.21 -13.27 12.32
CA PRO A 103 5.71 -13.59 10.99
C PRO A 103 6.80 -12.63 10.48
N GLY A 104 7.02 -11.48 11.12
CA GLY A 104 7.86 -10.39 10.62
C GLY A 104 7.24 -9.63 9.43
N LEU A 105 5.97 -9.94 9.12
CA LEU A 105 5.20 -9.34 8.04
C LEU A 105 4.06 -8.48 8.58
N VAL A 106 3.65 -7.50 7.79
CA VAL A 106 2.42 -6.71 7.94
C VAL A 106 1.55 -6.85 6.70
N THR A 107 0.24 -6.71 6.86
CA THR A 107 -0.70 -6.66 5.72
C THR A 107 -0.97 -5.20 5.37
N VAL A 108 -0.75 -4.84 4.11
CA VAL A 108 -0.97 -3.50 3.57
C VAL A 108 -2.14 -3.55 2.60
N ASN A 109 -3.20 -2.79 2.88
CA ASN A 109 -4.35 -2.67 2.00
C ASN A 109 -4.06 -1.60 0.94
N LEU A 110 -4.20 -1.95 -0.33
CA LEU A 110 -3.87 -1.10 -1.46
C LEU A 110 -5.11 -0.83 -2.31
N ARG A 111 -5.21 0.40 -2.82
CA ARG A 111 -6.19 0.79 -3.84
C ARG A 111 -5.46 1.26 -5.08
N ARG A 112 -5.89 0.79 -6.26
CA ARG A 112 -5.32 1.27 -7.52
C ARG A 112 -5.59 2.77 -7.70
N VAL A 113 -4.55 3.51 -8.08
CA VAL A 113 -4.70 4.89 -8.55
C VAL A 113 -5.25 4.83 -9.97
N GLU A 114 -6.48 5.29 -10.16
CA GLU A 114 -7.00 5.60 -11.49
C GLU A 114 -6.59 7.04 -11.83
N GLY A 115 -6.06 7.21 -13.02
CA GLY A 115 -5.76 8.49 -13.65
C GLY A 115 -6.37 8.52 -15.03
#